data_AF-X1IDI9-F1
#
_entry.id   AF-X1IDI9-F1
#
_cell.length_a   1.000
_cell.length_b   1.000
_cell.length_c   1.000
_cell.angle_alpha   90.00
_cell.angle_beta   90.00
_cell.angle_gamma   90.00
#
_symmetry.space_group_name_H-M   'P 1'
#
loop_
_entity.id
_entity.type
_entity.pdbx_description
1 polymer ?
#
loop_
_entity_poly.entity_id
_entity_poly.type
_entity_poly.pdbx_seq_one_letter_code
_entity_poly.pdbx_strand_id
1 'polypeptide(L)' 'MTFFAEEEMRRIRYLHFKIKKIEEALDKVEESFNLDDLNLVLEYTKKLNINYQNADNVKILKELDITPIFLEPLENNREI' A
#
# COMPACT_ATOMS: atom_id res chain seq x y z
N MET A 1 14.85 13.14 -3.72
CA MET A 1 14.90 12.46 -2.40
C MET A 1 13.84 11.38 -2.45
N THR A 2 14.17 10.18 -1.99
CA THR A 2 13.22 9.07 -1.87
C THR A 2 12.36 9.26 -0.62
N PHE A 3 11.10 8.81 -0.64
CA PHE A 3 10.17 8.90 0.51
C PHE A 3 10.54 7.95 1.65
N PHE A 4 11.27 6.89 1.32
CA PHE A 4 11.68 5.83 2.24
C PHE A 4 13.13 5.42 1.96
N ALA A 5 13.78 4.82 2.97
CA ALA A 5 15.07 4.18 2.76
C ALA A 5 14.90 2.87 1.97
N GLU A 6 15.96 2.41 1.27
CA GLU A 6 15.92 1.19 0.45
C GLU A 6 15.49 -0.08 1.19
N GLU A 7 15.87 -0.21 2.47
CA GLU A 7 15.43 -1.32 3.31
C GLU A 7 13.92 -1.25 3.60
N GLU A 8 13.41 -0.05 3.88
CA GLU A 8 12.00 0.17 4.13
C GLU A 8 11.17 -0.07 2.87
N MET A 9 11.64 0.40 1.70
CA MET A 9 10.99 0.13 0.43
C MET A 9 10.89 -1.37 0.14
N ARG A 10 11.96 -2.13 0.38
CA ARG A 10 11.94 -3.60 0.27
C ARG A 10 10.93 -4.24 1.21
N ARG A 11 10.85 -3.77 2.46
CA ARG A 11 9.87 -4.26 3.44
C ARG A 11 8.44 -3.95 2.99
N ILE A 12 8.17 -2.73 2.54
CA ILE A 12 6.85 -2.29 2.06
C ILE A 12 6.42 -3.14 0.84
N ARG A 13 7.32 -3.39 -0.12
CA ARG A 13 7.05 -4.29 -1.25
C ARG A 13 6.70 -5.71 -0.82
N TYR A 14 7.45 -6.28 0.13
CA TYR A 14 7.17 -7.61 0.67
C TYR A 14 5.80 -7.70 1.33
N LEU A 15 5.45 -6.69 2.15
CA LEU A 15 4.15 -6.62 2.81
C LEU A 15 3.01 -6.50 1.78
N HIS A 16 3.18 -5.64 0.77
CA HIS A 16 2.21 -5.49 -0.31
C HIS A 16 1.91 -6.82 -1.01
N PHE A 17 2.96 -7.57 -1.38
CA PHE A 17 2.80 -8.89 -2.00
C PHE A 17 2.05 -9.89 -1.10
N LYS A 18 2.35 -9.91 0.20
CA LYS A 18 1.67 -10.79 1.16
C LYS A 18 0.19 -10.44 1.29
N ILE A 19 -0.14 -9.16 1.37
CA ILE A 19 -1.52 -8.67 1.46
C ILE A 19 -2.30 -9.04 0.19
N LYS A 20 -1.71 -8.90 -1.01
CA LYS A 20 -2.35 -9.35 -2.25
C LYS A 20 -2.71 -10.82 -2.26
N LYS A 21 -1.86 -11.69 -1.70
CA LYS A 21 -2.20 -13.11 -1.57
C LYS A 21 -3.36 -13.37 -0.62
N ILE A 22 -3.46 -12.59 0.46
CA ILE A 22 -4.59 -12.69 1.40
C ILE A 22 -5.87 -12.22 0.71
N GLU A 23 -5.84 -11.10 -0.01
CA GLU A 23 -6.98 -10.63 -0.82
C GLU A 23 -7.44 -11.68 -1.83
N GLU A 24 -6.51 -12.28 -2.58
CA GLU A 24 -6.83 -13.35 -3.55
C GLU A 24 -7.42 -14.61 -2.88
N ALA A 25 -6.97 -14.96 -1.67
CA ALA A 25 -7.52 -16.10 -0.92
C ALA A 25 -8.93 -15.82 -0.40
N LEU A 26 -9.17 -14.59 0.09
CA LEU A 26 -10.49 -14.13 0.52
C LEU A 26 -11.49 -14.12 -0.65
N ASP A 27 -11.08 -13.63 -1.82
CA ASP A 27 -11.93 -13.63 -3.04
C ASP A 27 -12.33 -15.04 -3.48
N LYS A 28 -11.48 -16.04 -3.21
CA LYS A 28 -11.74 -17.45 -3.53
C LYS A 28 -12.50 -18.20 -2.44
N VAL A 29 -12.87 -17.55 -1.33
CA VAL A 29 -13.47 -18.17 -0.14
C VAL A 29 -12.59 -19.30 0.42
N GLU A 30 -11.27 -19.22 0.19
CA GLU A 30 -10.28 -20.10 0.80
C GLU A 30 -9.99 -19.53 2.20
N GLU A 31 -10.87 -19.82 3.16
CA GLU A 31 -10.74 -19.32 4.54
C GLU A 31 -9.60 -20.02 5.28
N SER A 32 -8.39 -19.49 5.13
CA SER A 32 -7.34 -19.64 6.14
C SER A 32 -6.40 -18.43 6.12
N PHE A 33 -6.78 -17.36 6.80
CA PHE A 33 -5.85 -16.32 7.24
C PHE A 33 -5.80 -16.34 8.77
N ASN A 34 -4.63 -16.08 9.34
CA ASN A 34 -4.45 -16.07 10.78
C ASN A 34 -4.24 -14.64 11.30
N LEU A 35 -4.09 -14.50 12.62
CA LEU A 35 -3.91 -13.19 13.24
C LEU A 35 -2.60 -12.50 12.81
N ASP A 36 -1.58 -13.27 12.41
CA ASP A 36 -0.31 -12.74 11.94
C ASP A 36 -0.45 -12.07 10.56
N ASP A 37 -1.31 -12.61 9.70
CA ASP A 37 -1.64 -12.01 8.41
C ASP A 37 -2.28 -10.62 8.59
N LEU A 38 -3.12 -10.44 9.61
CA LEU A 38 -3.71 -9.15 9.97
C LEU A 38 -2.66 -8.14 10.46
N ASN A 39 -1.62 -8.61 11.18
CA ASN A 39 -0.52 -7.77 11.61
C ASN A 39 0.29 -7.21 10.43
N LEU A 40 0.40 -7.96 9.32
CA LEU A 40 1.06 -7.49 8.10
C LEU A 40 0.29 -6.31 7.47
N VAL A 41 -1.04 -6.37 7.45
CA VAL A 41 -1.91 -5.28 6.97
C VAL A 41 -1.72 -4.02 7.82
N LEU A 42 -1.67 -4.17 9.14
CA LEU A 42 -1.44 -3.05 10.06
C LEU A 42 -0.05 -2.42 9.88
N GLU A 43 0.99 -3.25 9.70
CA GLU A 43 2.36 -2.76 9.46
C GLU A 43 2.44 -1.98 8.14
N TYR A 44 1.88 -2.53 7.07
CA TYR A 44 1.83 -1.88 5.75
C TYR A 44 1.10 -0.54 5.82
N THR A 45 -0.08 -0.51 6.44
CA THR A 45 -0.90 0.70 6.59
C THR A 45 -0.18 1.77 7.38
N LYS A 46 0.47 1.41 8.50
CA LYS A 46 1.26 2.36 9.31
C LYS A 46 2.42 2.95 8.51
N LYS A 47 3.18 2.12 7.78
CA LYS A 47 4.34 2.57 6.99
C LYS A 47 3.95 3.54 5.88
N LEU A 48 2.86 3.27 5.17
CA LEU A 48 2.38 4.19 4.13
C LEU A 48 1.75 5.46 4.72
N ASN A 49 1.05 5.36 5.86
CA ASN A 49 0.38 6.51 6.48
C ASN A 49 1.31 7.56 7.08
N ILE A 50 2.57 7.24 7.38
CA ILE A 50 3.56 8.24 7.87
C ILE A 50 3.67 9.43 6.91
N ASN A 51 3.51 9.18 5.60
CA ASN A 51 3.65 10.20 4.57
C ASN A 51 2.31 10.62 3.91
N TYR A 52 1.19 9.99 4.28
CA TYR A 52 -0.12 10.13 3.60
C TYR A 52 -0.74 11.55 3.64
N GLN A 53 -0.40 12.37 4.63
CA GLN A 53 -0.87 13.77 4.70
C GLN A 53 0.16 14.79 4.21
N ASN A 54 1.41 14.37 3.98
CA ASN A 54 2.52 15.26 3.68
C ASN A 54 3.10 15.05 2.27
N ALA A 55 2.66 14.01 1.57
CA ALA A 55 3.17 13.62 0.27
C ALA A 55 2.08 13.00 -0.61
N ASP A 56 2.26 13.18 -1.91
CA ASP A 56 1.42 12.64 -2.97
C ASP A 56 1.53 11.10 -3.01
N ASN A 57 0.44 10.42 -2.65
CA ASN A 57 0.37 8.96 -2.57
C ASN A 57 0.70 8.28 -3.89
N VAL A 58 0.31 8.89 -5.02
CA VAL A 58 0.60 8.33 -6.34
C VAL A 58 2.10 8.31 -6.60
N LYS A 59 2.83 9.34 -6.16
CA LYS A 59 4.29 9.38 -6.26
C LYS A 59 4.96 8.35 -5.34
N ILE A 60 4.46 8.21 -4.12
CA ILE A 60 4.94 7.19 -3.17
C ILE A 60 4.79 5.78 -3.77
N LEU A 61 3.60 5.45 -4.28
CA LEU A 61 3.33 4.14 -4.85
C LEU A 61 4.17 3.85 -6.10
N LYS A 62 4.36 4.86 -6.97
CA LYS A 62 5.27 4.75 -8.13
C LYS A 62 6.72 4.50 -7.72
N GLU A 63 7.23 5.19 -6.70
CA GLU A 63 8.60 4.99 -6.22
C GLU A 63 8.80 3.58 -5.61
N LEU A 64 7.75 3.06 -4.99
CA LEU A 64 7.74 1.71 -4.42
C LEU A 64 7.57 0.60 -5.46
N ASP A 65 7.37 0.94 -6.74
CA ASP A 65 7.01 0.02 -7.82
C ASP A 65 5.72 -0.78 -7.51
N ILE A 66 4.78 -0.13 -6.82
CA ILE A 66 3.47 -0.67 -6.47
C ILE A 66 2.45 -0.06 -7.42
N THR A 67 1.72 -0.90 -8.14
CA THR A 67 0.67 -0.43 -9.06
C THR A 67 -0.51 0.14 -8.24
N PRO A 68 -0.86 1.43 -8.35
CA PRO A 68 -2.05 1.97 -7.73
C PRO A 68 -3.28 1.42 -8.46
N ILE A 69 -4.10 0.64 -7.75
CA ILE A 69 -5.35 0.08 -8.30
C ILE A 69 -6.47 1.13 -8.27
N PHE A 70 -6.36 2.08 -7.35
CA PHE A 70 -7.22 3.26 -7.29
C PHE A 70 -6.45 4.45 -7.85
N LEU A 71 -6.83 4.89 -9.05
CA LEU A 71 -6.46 6.22 -9.53
C LEU A 71 -7.21 7.20 -8.62
N GLU A 72 -6.48 8.01 -7.86
CA GLU A 72 -7.09 9.21 -7.27
C GLU A 72 -7.80 9.96 -8.41
N PRO A 73 -9.05 10.40 -8.24
CA PRO A 73 -9.66 11.30 -9.21
C PRO A 73 -8.69 12.46 -9.37
N LEU A 74 -8.11 12.56 -10.57
CA LEU A 74 -7.22 13.64 -10.98
C LEU A 74 -7.79 14.93 -10.40
N GLU A 75 -6.95 15.61 -9.61
CA GLU A 75 -7.23 16.86 -8.92
C GLU A 75 -8.53 17.49 -9.43
N ASN A 76 -9.55 17.36 -8.59
CA ASN A 76 -10.75 18.18 -8.59
C ASN A 76 -10.50 19.45 -9.41
N ASN A 77 -11.10 19.53 -10.61
CA ASN A 77 -11.22 20.75 -11.39
C ASN A 77 -11.78 21.81 -10.45
N ARG A 78 -10.92 22.51 -9.71
CA ARG A 78 -11.25 23.72 -8.97
C ARG A 78 -11.27 24.85 -10.00
N GLU A 79 -12.20 24.73 -10.94
CA GLU A 79 -12.89 25.87 -11.51
C GLU A 79 -14.19 26.02 -10.73
N ILE A 80 -14.17 26.77 -9.63
CA ILE A 80 -15.27 27.65 -9.21
C ILE A 80 -14.64 28.86 -8.52
#